data_AF-A0A968P9Z6-F1
#
_entry.id   AF-A0A968P9Z6-F1
#
_cell.length_a   1.000
_cell.length_b   1.000
_cell.length_c   1.000
_cell.angle_alpha   90.00
_cell.angle_beta   90.00
_cell.angle_gamma   90.00
#
_symmetry.space_group_name_H-M   'P 1'
#
loop_
_entity.id
_entity.type
_entity.pdbx_description
1 polymer ?
#
loop_
_entity_poly.entity_id
_entity_poly.type
_entity_poly.pdbx_seq_one_letter_code
_entity_poly.pdbx_strand_id
1 'polypeptide(L)'
;MSSDVTRHSTSDGRTIYRLPLEVFPAFEGNAYLVTGGERPILVDCGSGQSVSNRDLERGFEQVRERFGERVGFQDLGAIVITHGHIDHFGGLPFVRARSTAPVGIHLLDRRVLTHWDRRLSVASEQIAAFCAVSASAPSARANTSRPTR
;
A
#
# COMPACT_ATOMS: atom_id res chain seq x y z
N MET A 1 -3.84 -1.57 -17.80
CA MET A 1 -2.35 -1.64 -17.80
C MET A 1 -1.94 -3.10 -17.58
N SER A 2 -0.73 -3.51 -17.96
CA SER A 2 -0.29 -4.91 -17.84
C SER A 2 -0.10 -5.30 -16.37
N SER A 3 -0.71 -6.41 -15.96
CA SER A 3 -0.57 -7.07 -14.66
C SER A 3 0.69 -7.94 -14.56
N ASP A 4 1.63 -7.74 -15.50
CA ASP A 4 2.85 -8.51 -15.55
C ASP A 4 3.91 -7.94 -14.61
N VAL A 5 4.59 -8.84 -13.92
CA VAL A 5 5.78 -8.51 -13.14
C VAL A 5 6.86 -7.95 -14.07
N THR A 6 7.53 -6.89 -13.62
CA THR A 6 8.72 -6.34 -14.28
C THR A 6 9.94 -6.52 -13.41
N ARG A 7 11.09 -6.85 -14.02
CA ARG A 7 12.36 -7.12 -13.35
C ARG A 7 13.35 -6.00 -13.62
N HIS A 8 14.03 -5.55 -12.58
CA HIS A 8 15.08 -4.53 -12.63
C HIS A 8 16.32 -5.05 -11.89
N SER A 9 17.50 -4.67 -12.34
CA SER A 9 18.77 -5.02 -11.68
C SER A 9 19.45 -3.76 -11.15
N THR A 10 20.08 -3.85 -9.99
CA THR A 10 20.90 -2.76 -9.43
C THR A 10 22.37 -2.94 -9.81
N SER A 11 23.18 -1.88 -9.71
CA SER A 11 24.63 -1.94 -9.89
C SER A 11 25.30 -2.96 -8.95
N ASP A 12 24.76 -3.08 -7.74
CA ASP A 12 25.32 -3.93 -6.68
C ASP A 12 24.81 -5.38 -6.74
N GLY A 13 24.21 -5.79 -7.87
CA GLY A 13 23.80 -7.17 -8.11
C GLY A 13 22.47 -7.60 -7.46
N ARG A 14 21.69 -6.67 -6.91
CA ARG A 14 20.32 -6.95 -6.44
C ARG A 14 19.36 -7.01 -7.61
N THR A 15 18.30 -7.80 -7.45
CA THR A 15 17.18 -7.81 -8.40
C THR A 15 15.93 -7.30 -7.70
N ILE A 16 15.18 -6.43 -8.38
CA ILE A 16 13.93 -5.86 -7.90
C ILE A 16 12.81 -6.26 -8.86
N TYR A 17 11.80 -6.93 -8.32
CA TYR A 17 10.58 -7.26 -9.03
C TYR A 17 9.48 -6.30 -8.61
N ARG A 18 8.89 -5.59 -9.58
CA ARG A 18 7.67 -4.79 -9.35
C ARG A 18 6.47 -5.69 -9.55
N LEU A 19 5.65 -5.82 -8.51
CA LEU A 19 4.43 -6.61 -8.48
C LEU A 19 3.23 -5.63 -8.58
N PRO A 20 2.58 -5.50 -9.74
CA PRO A 20 1.38 -4.65 -9.87
C PRO A 20 0.20 -5.27 -9.10
N LEU A 21 -0.53 -4.46 -8.36
CA LEU A 21 -1.66 -4.87 -7.53
C LEU A 21 -2.85 -3.96 -7.76
N GLU A 22 -4.04 -4.50 -7.97
CA GLU A 22 -5.26 -3.71 -7.80
C GLU A 22 -5.57 -3.58 -6.30
N VAL A 23 -5.22 -2.43 -5.71
CA VAL A 23 -5.33 -2.17 -4.27
C VAL A 23 -6.74 -1.74 -3.88
N PHE A 24 -7.45 -1.01 -4.73
CA PHE A 24 -8.89 -0.75 -4.59
C PHE A 24 -9.56 -0.86 -5.97
N PRO A 25 -10.89 -0.96 -6.06
CA PRO A 25 -11.57 -1.04 -7.36
C PRO A 25 -11.10 0.06 -8.31
N ALA A 26 -10.53 -0.35 -9.44
CA ALA A 26 -9.94 0.55 -10.45
C ALA A 26 -8.80 1.46 -9.95
N PHE A 27 -8.13 1.10 -8.86
CA PHE A 27 -6.97 1.80 -8.32
C PHE A 27 -5.79 0.85 -8.13
N GLU A 28 -4.71 1.13 -8.84
CA GLU A 28 -3.52 0.30 -8.92
C GLU A 28 -2.44 0.80 -7.96
N GLY A 29 -1.76 -0.14 -7.32
CA GLY A 29 -0.57 0.06 -6.50
C GLY A 29 0.52 -0.92 -6.92
N ASN A 30 1.66 -0.87 -6.23
CA ASN A 30 2.74 -1.83 -6.44
C ASN A 30 3.30 -2.29 -5.10
N ALA A 31 3.56 -3.59 -5.00
CA ALA A 31 4.52 -4.13 -4.05
C ALA A 31 5.83 -4.42 -4.78
N TYR A 32 6.92 -4.61 -4.03
CA TYR A 32 8.22 -4.95 -4.61
C TYR A 32 8.85 -6.12 -3.88
N LEU A 33 9.42 -7.05 -4.64
CA LEU A 33 10.22 -8.13 -4.10
C LEU A 33 11.69 -7.88 -4.48
N VAL A 34 12.55 -7.78 -3.47
CA VAL A 34 13.99 -7.55 -3.65
C VAL A 34 14.74 -8.85 -3.34
N THR A 35 15.48 -9.38 -4.32
CA THR A 35 16.32 -10.59 -4.21
C THR A 35 17.80 -10.23 -4.45
N GLY A 36 18.67 -11.26 -4.55
CA GLY A 36 20.11 -11.08 -4.78
C GLY A 36 20.92 -10.77 -3.52
N GLY A 37 20.39 -11.01 -2.32
CA GLY A 37 21.18 -11.09 -1.09
C GLY A 37 20.81 -12.34 -0.29
N GLU A 38 21.16 -12.36 1.00
CA GLU A 38 20.97 -13.55 1.85
C GLU A 38 19.53 -14.07 1.88
N ARG A 39 18.56 -13.17 2.00
CA ARG A 39 17.12 -13.51 1.97
C ARG A 39 16.33 -12.43 1.22
N PRO A 40 15.22 -12.81 0.55
CA PRO A 40 14.34 -11.86 -0.12
C PRO A 40 13.67 -10.89 0.84
N ILE A 41 13.40 -9.68 0.37
CA ILE A 41 12.69 -8.64 1.12
C ILE A 41 11.43 -8.27 0.34
N LEU A 42 10.28 -8.30 1.01
CA LEU A 42 9.04 -7.77 0.47
C LEU A 42 8.86 -6.32 0.92
N VAL A 43 8.59 -5.42 -0.02
CA VAL A 43 8.26 -4.01 0.23
C VAL A 43 6.78 -3.83 -0.08
N ASP A 44 6.02 -3.45 0.94
CA ASP A 44 4.56 -3.35 0.96
C ASP A 44 3.82 -4.67 0.68
N CYS A 45 2.55 -4.74 1.07
CA CYS A 45 1.72 -5.93 1.06
C CYS A 45 0.36 -5.71 0.37
N GLY A 46 0.13 -4.53 -0.23
CA GLY A 46 -1.16 -4.21 -0.83
C GLY A 46 -2.24 -3.86 0.21
N SER A 47 -3.49 -3.81 -0.25
CA SER A 47 -4.62 -3.33 0.56
C SER A 47 -5.29 -4.37 1.46
N GLY A 48 -4.97 -5.65 1.25
CA GLY A 48 -5.65 -6.75 1.94
C GLY A 48 -7.00 -7.13 1.35
N GLN A 49 -7.49 -6.41 0.34
CA GLN A 49 -8.65 -6.83 -0.45
C GLN A 49 -8.38 -8.15 -1.16
N SER A 50 -9.43 -8.93 -1.41
CA SER A 50 -9.32 -10.25 -2.04
C SER A 50 -8.58 -10.21 -3.39
N VAL A 51 -8.87 -9.18 -4.20
CA VAL A 51 -8.18 -8.90 -5.47
C VAL A 51 -6.70 -8.59 -5.23
N SER A 52 -6.39 -7.63 -4.36
CA SER A 52 -5.01 -7.24 -4.05
C SER A 52 -4.16 -8.41 -3.54
N ASN A 53 -4.70 -9.24 -2.65
CA ASN A 53 -4.00 -10.43 -2.13
C ASN A 53 -3.74 -11.48 -3.22
N ARG A 54 -4.72 -11.70 -4.11
CA ARG A 54 -4.58 -12.61 -5.24
C ARG A 54 -3.52 -12.10 -6.23
N ASP A 55 -3.51 -10.81 -6.50
CA ASP A 55 -2.50 -10.21 -7.39
C ASP A 55 -1.10 -10.31 -6.79
N LEU A 56 -0.98 -10.18 -5.46
CA LEU A 56 0.28 -10.38 -4.75
C LEU A 56 0.75 -11.84 -4.86
N GLU A 57 -0.12 -12.83 -4.62
CA GLU A 57 0.18 -14.26 -4.84
C GLU A 57 0.63 -14.53 -6.28
N ARG A 58 -0.13 -14.01 -7.25
CA ARG A 58 0.19 -14.12 -8.68
C ARG A 58 1.51 -13.45 -9.03
N GLY A 59 1.86 -12.36 -8.36
CA GLY A 59 3.16 -11.70 -8.51
C GLY A 59 4.30 -12.63 -8.12
N PHE A 60 4.20 -13.31 -6.98
CA PHE A 60 5.19 -14.32 -6.57
C PHE A 60 5.24 -15.51 -7.55
N GLU A 61 4.08 -15.99 -8.03
CA GLU A 61 4.02 -17.04 -9.06
C GLU A 61 4.75 -16.64 -10.33
N GLN A 62 4.44 -15.47 -10.89
CA GLN A 62 5.12 -14.95 -12.07
C GLN A 62 6.63 -14.81 -11.85
N VAL A 63 7.06 -14.42 -10.65
CA VAL A 63 8.49 -14.34 -10.32
C VAL A 63 9.17 -15.70 -10.46
N ARG A 64 8.54 -16.76 -9.93
CA ARG A 64 9.06 -18.13 -10.05
C ARG A 64 9.04 -18.64 -11.49
N GLU A 65 7.90 -18.50 -12.16
CA GLU A 65 7.69 -19.08 -13.49
C GLU A 65 8.51 -18.38 -14.58
N ARG A 66 8.58 -17.05 -14.54
CA ARG A 66 9.18 -16.26 -15.63
C ARG A 66 10.68 -16.01 -15.44
N PHE A 67 11.15 -16.00 -14.19
CA PHE A 67 12.55 -15.67 -13.88
C PHE A 67 13.30 -16.79 -13.15
N GLY A 68 12.64 -17.92 -12.84
CA GLY A 68 13.28 -19.09 -12.24
C GLY A 68 13.69 -18.92 -10.78
N GLU A 69 13.21 -17.86 -10.11
CA GLU A 69 13.50 -17.60 -8.70
C GLU A 69 12.82 -18.64 -7.79
N ARG A 70 13.50 -19.05 -6.73
CA ARG A 70 12.94 -19.95 -5.70
C ARG A 70 12.51 -19.13 -4.49
N VAL A 71 11.36 -18.47 -4.62
CA VAL A 71 10.86 -17.54 -3.59
C VAL A 71 9.35 -17.69 -3.36
N GLY A 72 8.99 -17.78 -2.07
CA GLY A 72 7.65 -17.66 -1.55
C GLY A 72 7.62 -16.82 -0.27
N PHE A 73 6.42 -16.64 0.31
CA PHE A 73 6.25 -15.83 1.52
C PHE A 73 7.05 -16.36 2.71
N GLN A 74 7.20 -17.67 2.83
CA GLN A 74 7.96 -18.33 3.90
C GLN A 74 9.47 -18.07 3.81
N ASP A 75 9.98 -17.69 2.62
CA ASP A 75 11.40 -17.48 2.38
C ASP A 75 11.84 -16.04 2.71
N LEU A 76 10.88 -15.14 2.93
CA LEU A 76 11.14 -13.73 3.21
C LEU A 76 12.03 -13.57 4.46
N GLY A 77 13.08 -12.77 4.32
CA GLY A 77 13.94 -12.36 5.44
C GLY A 77 13.45 -11.11 6.15
N ALA A 78 12.67 -10.27 5.46
CA ALA A 78 12.03 -9.10 6.03
C ALA A 78 10.82 -8.66 5.19
N ILE A 79 9.89 -7.97 5.84
CA ILE A 79 8.80 -7.23 5.21
C ILE A 79 8.97 -5.76 5.61
N VAL A 80 9.05 -4.86 4.64
CA VAL A 80 9.20 -3.43 4.87
C VAL A 80 7.93 -2.75 4.41
N ILE A 81 7.27 -2.03 5.32
CA ILE A 81 6.13 -1.17 4.99
C ILE A 81 6.65 0.24 4.82
N THR A 82 6.36 0.85 3.67
CA THR A 82 6.85 2.19 3.33
C THR A 82 6.24 3.27 4.22
N HIS A 83 4.92 3.21 4.43
CA HIS A 83 4.18 4.14 5.30
C HIS A 83 2.79 3.61 5.69
N GLY A 84 2.10 4.32 6.58
CA GLY A 84 0.84 3.90 7.19
C GLY A 84 -0.43 4.17 6.37
N HIS A 85 -0.43 3.92 5.06
CA HIS A 85 -1.67 3.90 4.26
C HIS A 85 -2.11 2.47 3.95
N ILE A 86 -3.43 2.26 3.94
CA ILE A 86 -4.01 0.92 3.91
C ILE A 86 -3.68 0.15 2.63
N ASP A 87 -3.48 0.82 1.51
CA ASP A 87 -3.04 0.23 0.23
C ASP A 87 -1.61 -0.32 0.27
N HIS A 88 -0.82 0.02 1.28
CA HIS A 88 0.53 -0.50 1.47
C HIS A 88 0.59 -1.63 2.49
N PHE A 89 -0.10 -1.51 3.62
CA PHE A 89 0.01 -2.48 4.72
C PHE A 89 -1.20 -3.38 4.92
N GLY A 90 -2.34 -3.10 4.26
CA GLY A 90 -3.59 -3.81 4.51
C GLY A 90 -3.49 -5.32 4.27
N GLY A 91 -2.64 -5.77 3.35
CA GLY A 91 -2.36 -7.19 3.10
C GLY A 91 -1.37 -7.83 4.08
N LEU A 92 -0.85 -7.08 5.06
CA LEU A 92 0.12 -7.60 6.02
C LEU A 92 -0.39 -8.82 6.81
N PRO A 93 -1.65 -8.88 7.32
CA PRO A 93 -2.16 -10.08 7.99
C PRO A 93 -2.14 -11.32 7.10
N PHE A 94 -2.46 -11.14 5.81
CA PHE A 94 -2.43 -12.21 4.82
C PHE A 94 -1.01 -12.75 4.59
N VAL A 95 -0.02 -11.87 4.49
CA VAL A 95 1.39 -12.27 4.38
C VAL A 95 1.89 -12.91 5.68
N ARG A 96 1.53 -12.36 6.84
CA ARG A 96 1.96 -12.86 8.16
C ARG A 96 1.41 -14.25 8.49
N ALA A 97 0.27 -14.63 7.94
CA ALA A 97 -0.24 -16.00 8.05
C ALA A 97 0.68 -17.04 7.35
N ARG A 98 1.57 -16.60 6.46
CA ARG A 98 2.43 -17.43 5.60
C ARG A 98 3.93 -17.16 5.80
N SER A 99 4.28 -16.19 6.64
CA SER A 99 5.65 -15.71 6.82
C SER A 99 5.94 -15.34 8.27
N THR A 100 7.09 -15.79 8.77
CA THR A 100 7.62 -15.41 10.08
C THR A 100 8.56 -14.22 10.01
N ALA A 101 8.77 -13.64 8.82
CA ALA A 101 9.69 -12.54 8.60
C ALA A 101 9.41 -11.35 9.55
N PRO A 102 10.46 -10.70 10.08
CA PRO A 102 10.32 -9.46 10.83
C PRO A 102 9.70 -8.36 9.94
N VAL A 103 8.88 -7.51 10.54
CA VAL A 103 8.23 -6.38 9.86
C VAL A 103 8.89 -5.08 10.29
N GLY A 104 9.40 -4.33 9.33
CA GLY A 104 9.94 -2.98 9.51
C GLY A 104 8.96 -1.92 9.02
N ILE A 105 8.81 -0.85 9.77
CA ILE A 105 8.13 0.39 9.38
C ILE A 105 8.78 1.55 10.13
N HIS A 106 8.73 2.76 9.57
CA HIS A 106 9.22 3.94 10.26
C HIS A 106 8.48 4.15 11.60
N LEU A 107 9.21 4.60 12.64
CA LEU A 107 8.68 4.75 14.00
C LEU A 107 7.43 5.64 14.07
N LEU A 108 7.37 6.67 13.22
CA LEU A 108 6.21 7.59 13.15
C LEU A 108 4.94 6.89 12.65
N ASP A 109 5.06 5.89 11.79
CA ASP A 109 3.93 5.14 11.23
C ASP A 109 3.64 3.83 11.98
N ARG A 110 4.53 3.41 12.90
CA ARG A 110 4.35 2.17 13.67
C ARG A 110 2.97 2.05 14.33
N ARG A 111 2.45 3.16 14.84
CA ARG A 111 1.14 3.18 15.54
C ARG A 111 -0.03 2.86 14.61
N VAL A 112 0.12 3.06 13.31
CA VAL A 112 -0.90 2.71 12.32
C VAL A 112 -1.09 1.20 12.26
N LEU A 113 0.02 0.45 12.30
CA LEU A 113 -0.02 -1.01 12.27
C LEU A 113 -0.48 -1.62 13.60
N THR A 114 -0.12 -1.01 14.73
CA THR A 114 -0.38 -1.59 16.05
C THR A 114 -1.70 -1.12 16.68
N HIS A 115 -2.21 0.06 16.28
CA HIS A 115 -3.36 0.73 16.91
C HIS A 115 -4.32 1.33 15.87
N TRP A 116 -4.67 0.53 14.85
CA TRP A 116 -5.49 0.95 13.72
C TRP A 116 -6.82 1.61 14.12
N ASP A 117 -7.58 0.98 15.03
CA ASP A 117 -8.91 1.47 15.46
C ASP A 117 -8.84 2.88 16.04
N ARG A 118 -7.79 3.18 16.81
CA ARG A 118 -7.60 4.50 17.42
C ARG A 118 -7.28 5.57 16.39
N ARG A 119 -6.64 5.20 15.28
CA ARG A 119 -6.33 6.15 14.20
C ARG A 119 -7.56 6.47 13.37
N LEU A 120 -8.43 5.49 13.13
CA LEU A 120 -9.72 5.71 12.45
C LEU A 120 -10.57 6.72 13.22
N SER A 121 -10.70 6.56 14.54
CA SER A 121 -11.47 7.51 15.37
C SER A 121 -10.94 8.94 15.25
N VAL A 122 -9.63 9.14 15.40
CA VAL A 122 -9.01 10.48 15.30
C VAL A 122 -9.16 11.07 13.90
N ALA A 123 -8.96 10.27 12.85
CA ALA A 123 -9.11 10.75 11.47
C ALA A 123 -10.56 11.15 11.16
N SER A 124 -11.54 10.34 11.60
CA SER A 124 -12.96 10.66 11.46
C SER A 124 -13.35 11.93 12.19
N GLU A 125 -12.85 12.15 13.41
CA GLU A 125 -13.06 13.38 14.18
C GLU A 125 -12.47 14.60 13.46
N GLN A 126 -11.26 14.49 12.93
CA GLN A 126 -10.60 15.58 12.20
C GLN A 126 -11.33 15.94 10.90
N ILE A 127 -11.78 14.93 10.14
CA ILE A 127 -12.58 15.15 8.93
C ILE A 127 -13.92 15.80 9.30
N ALA A 128 -14.59 15.32 10.36
CA ALA A 128 -15.84 15.90 10.83
C ALA A 128 -15.67 17.37 11.25
N ALA A 129 -14.60 17.69 11.98
CA ALA A 129 -14.26 19.05 12.37
C ALA A 129 -13.98 19.94 11.15
N PHE A 130 -13.19 19.46 10.18
CA PHE A 130 -12.93 20.17 8.94
C PHE A 130 -14.22 20.45 8.15
N CYS A 131 -15.10 19.45 8.02
CA CYS A 131 -16.39 19.60 7.35
C CYS A 131 -17.30 20.60 8.08
N ALA A 132 -17.33 20.60 9.42
CA ALA A 132 -18.13 21.54 10.20
C ALA A 132 -17.66 23.00 10.01
N VAL A 133 -16.34 23.23 9.96
CA VAL A 133 -15.75 24.54 9.66
C VAL A 133 -16.02 24.96 8.21
N SER A 134 -15.95 24.03 7.27
CA SER A 134 -16.15 24.33 5.84
C SER A 134 -17.61 24.57 5.48
N ALA A 135 -18.54 23.85 6.13
CA ALA A 135 -19.99 24.00 5.93
C ALA A 135 -20.56 25.27 6.57
N SER A 136 -19.82 25.91 7.49
CA SER A 136 -20.19 27.18 8.12
C SER A 136 -19.64 28.41 7.38
N ALA A 137 -18.91 28.22 6.27
CA ALA A 137 -18.55 29.32 5.38
C ALA A 137 -19.83 29.90 4.74
N PRO A 138 -20.12 31.21 4.88
CA PRO A 138 -21.29 31.79 4.25
C PRO A 138 -21.17 31.64 2.73
N SER A 139 -22.17 31.01 2.12
CA SER A 139 -22.43 31.12 0.68
C SER A 139 -22.25 32.59 0.30
N ALA A 140 -21.32 32.87 -0.62
CA ALA A 140 -21.16 34.18 -1.21
C ALA A 140 -22.52 34.58 -1.78
N ARG A 141 -23.22 35.44 -1.03
CA ARG A 141 -24.57 35.88 -1.34
C ARG A 141 -24.61 36.47 -2.73
N ALA A 142 -25.64 36.07 -3.47
CA ALA A 142 -26.12 36.69 -4.69
C ALA A 142 -25.93 38.21 -4.65
N ASN A 143 -25.16 38.75 -5.59
CA ASN A 143 -25.10 40.18 -5.79
C ASN A 143 -26.42 40.61 -6.45
N THR A 144 -27.28 41.14 -5.59
CA THR A 144 -28.50 41.86 -5.88
C THR A 144 -28.27 42.97 -6.91
N SER A 145 -29.13 42.98 -7.94
CA SER A 145 -29.63 44.14 -8.68
C SER A 145 -28.78 45.43 -8.75
N ARG A 146 -28.43 45.83 -9.98
CA ARG A 146 -28.21 47.25 -10.34
C ARG A 146 -29.13 47.66 -11.51
N PRO A 147 -29.48 48.95 -11.61
CA PRO A 147 -30.79 49.41 -12.01
C PRO A 147 -30.85 49.80 -13.48
N THR A 148 -32.08 49.93 -13.96
CA THR A 148 -32.47 50.56 -15.21
C THR A 148 -31.82 51.93 -15.41
N ARG A 149 -31.23 52.12 -16.58
CA ARG A 149 -31.26 53.39 -17.31
C ARG A 149 -31.20 53.14 -18.80
#